data_AF-A0A8E6WVV8-F1
#
_entry.id   AF-A0A8E6WVV8-F1
#
_cell.length_a   1.000
_cell.length_b   1.000
_cell.length_c   1.000
_cell.angle_alpha   90.00
_cell.angle_beta   90.00
_cell.angle_gamma   90.00
#
_symmetry.space_group_name_H-M   'P 1'
#
loop_
_entity.id
_entity.type
_entity.pdbx_description
1 polymer ?
#
loop_
_entity_poly.entity_id
_entity_poly.type
_entity_poly.pdbx_seq_one_letter_code
_entity_poly.pdbx_strand_id
1 'polypeptide(L)'
;MINPSEVGKSGEMVRHTAGRELGNGYGYSEHHKTVYDRERYLERLLATIKPVTRAEAEEVCRWFLASEKGQYMENHGAAVMFNLVGECEE
;
A
#
# COMPACT_ATOMS: atom_id res chain seq x y z
N MET A 1 -22.91 -12.71 15.30
CA MET A 1 -22.03 -11.65 15.85
C MET A 1 -20.61 -12.06 15.52
N ILE A 2 -20.00 -11.45 14.50
CA ILE A 2 -18.65 -11.83 14.02
C ILE A 2 -17.62 -11.03 14.80
N ASN A 3 -16.57 -11.68 15.30
CA ASN A 3 -15.51 -11.06 16.07
C ASN A 3 -14.68 -10.10 15.18
N PRO A 4 -14.40 -8.85 15.63
CA PRO A 4 -13.65 -7.87 14.84
C PRO A 4 -12.21 -8.30 14.48
N SER A 5 -11.67 -9.32 15.15
CA SER A 5 -10.32 -9.88 14.90
C SER A 5 -10.25 -10.87 13.73
N GLU A 6 -11.38 -11.26 13.15
CA GLU A 6 -11.45 -12.23 12.03
C GLU A 6 -11.59 -11.55 10.67
N VAL A 7 -12.02 -10.29 10.63
CA VAL A 7 -12.18 -9.52 9.38
C VAL A 7 -10.84 -9.05 8.82
N GLY A 8 -9.83 -8.81 9.68
CA GLY A 8 -8.48 -8.39 9.26
C GLY A 8 -7.59 -9.53 8.71
N LYS A 9 -7.92 -10.79 9.03
CA LYS A 9 -7.10 -11.95 8.63
C LYS A 9 -7.34 -12.41 7.21
N SER A 10 -8.49 -12.11 6.61
CA SER A 10 -8.82 -12.62 5.28
C SER A 10 -8.02 -11.95 4.15
N GLY A 11 -7.56 -10.71 4.32
CA GLY A 11 -6.80 -9.99 3.28
C GLY A 11 -5.30 -10.25 3.32
N GLU A 12 -4.72 -10.37 4.52
CA GLU A 12 -3.30 -10.71 4.70
C GLU A 12 -2.99 -12.17 4.39
N MET A 13 -3.91 -13.08 4.75
CA MET A 13 -3.72 -14.51 4.50
C MET A 13 -3.68 -14.81 3.00
N VAL A 14 -4.45 -14.12 2.16
CA VAL A 14 -4.42 -14.35 0.70
C VAL A 14 -3.08 -13.93 0.09
N ARG A 15 -2.50 -12.79 0.52
CA ARG A 15 -1.21 -12.30 0.03
C ARG A 15 -0.04 -13.22 0.41
N HIS A 16 -0.09 -13.78 1.62
CA HIS A 16 0.96 -14.67 2.12
C HIS A 16 0.78 -16.15 1.74
N THR A 17 -0.43 -16.57 1.38
CA THR A 17 -0.74 -17.94 0.93
C THR A 17 -0.45 -18.13 -0.55
N ALA A 18 -0.75 -17.14 -1.41
CA ALA A 18 -0.38 -17.23 -2.83
C ALA A 18 1.12 -17.40 -3.06
N GLY A 19 1.96 -16.75 -2.26
CA GLY A 19 3.42 -16.92 -2.30
C GLY A 19 3.95 -18.21 -1.65
N ARG A 20 3.21 -18.81 -0.71
CA ARG A 20 3.61 -20.07 -0.05
C ARG A 20 3.17 -21.32 -0.81
N GLU A 21 1.99 -21.30 -1.41
CA GLU A 21 1.42 -22.44 -2.18
C GLU A 21 2.15 -22.68 -3.51
N LEU A 22 2.81 -21.66 -4.08
CA LEU A 22 3.54 -21.77 -5.35
C LEU A 22 4.98 -22.29 -5.20
N GLY A 23 5.42 -22.59 -3.97
CA GLY A 23 6.83 -22.86 -3.68
C GLY A 23 7.71 -21.64 -3.95
N ASN A 24 8.87 -21.56 -3.31
CA ASN A 24 9.86 -20.49 -3.50
C ASN A 24 10.50 -20.48 -4.92
N GLY A 25 9.74 -20.75 -5.99
CA GLY A 25 10.19 -20.69 -7.38
C GLY A 25 10.00 -19.31 -8.03
N TYR A 26 9.01 -18.54 -7.58
CA TYR A 26 8.74 -17.19 -8.10
C TYR A 26 9.11 -16.14 -7.05
N GLY A 27 10.40 -16.04 -6.76
CA GLY A 27 10.93 -14.89 -6.03
C GLY A 27 10.68 -13.60 -6.81
N TYR A 28 10.71 -12.47 -6.10
CA TYR A 28 10.57 -11.09 -6.60
C TYR A 28 11.38 -10.77 -7.88
N SER A 29 12.38 -11.59 -8.24
CA SER A 29 13.20 -11.50 -9.45
C SER A 29 12.52 -11.96 -10.76
N GLU A 30 11.40 -12.69 -10.70
CA GLU A 30 10.70 -13.22 -11.90
C GLU A 30 9.38 -12.49 -12.21
N HIS A 31 9.06 -11.40 -11.52
CA HIS A 31 7.86 -10.66 -11.86
C HIS A 31 7.97 -10.06 -13.27
N HIS A 32 7.06 -10.48 -14.14
CA HIS A 32 6.92 -9.90 -15.48
C HIS A 32 6.80 -8.38 -15.34
N LYS A 33 7.52 -7.62 -16.18
CA LYS A 33 7.63 -6.14 -16.12
C LYS A 33 6.29 -5.41 -15.88
N THR A 34 5.20 -5.97 -16.40
CA THR A 34 3.83 -5.46 -16.20
C THR A 34 3.36 -5.41 -14.74
N VAL A 35 3.97 -6.17 -13.83
CA VAL A 35 3.67 -6.12 -12.39
C VAL A 35 4.26 -4.84 -11.82
N TYR A 36 5.54 -4.57 -12.07
CA TYR A 36 6.20 -3.32 -11.67
C TYR A 36 5.52 -2.08 -12.26
N ASP A 37 5.10 -2.13 -13.53
CA ASP A 37 4.40 -1.02 -14.16
C ASP A 37 3.07 -0.71 -13.45
N ARG A 38 2.34 -1.75 -12.99
CA ARG A 38 1.09 -1.59 -12.24
C ARG A 38 1.33 -1.08 -10.83
N GLU A 39 2.33 -1.61 -10.12
CA GLU A 39 2.67 -1.14 -8.77
C GLU A 39 3.08 0.33 -8.79
N ARG A 40 3.97 0.70 -9.71
CA ARG A 40 4.40 2.09 -9.90
C ARG A 40 3.24 3.01 -10.31
N TYR A 41 2.31 2.50 -11.12
CA TYR A 41 1.10 3.25 -11.47
C TYR A 41 0.24 3.53 -10.23
N LEU A 42 0.01 2.53 -9.37
CA LEU A 42 -0.77 2.68 -8.15
C LEU A 42 -0.09 3.62 -7.14
N GLU A 43 1.22 3.52 -6.98
CA GLU A 43 2.03 4.44 -6.17
C GLU A 43 1.89 5.89 -6.65
N ARG A 44 1.93 6.10 -7.96
CA ARG A 44 1.70 7.43 -8.56
C ARG A 44 0.29 7.94 -8.28
N LEU A 45 -0.73 7.06 -8.28
CA LEU A 45 -2.09 7.47 -7.94
C LEU A 45 -2.21 7.87 -6.47
N LEU A 46 -1.60 7.13 -5.54
CA LEU A 46 -1.58 7.48 -4.12
C LEU A 46 -0.92 8.85 -3.85
N ALA A 47 0.07 9.22 -4.66
CA ALA A 47 0.73 10.51 -4.56
C ALA A 47 -0.03 11.68 -5.20
N THR A 48 -1.07 11.44 -6.00
CA THR A 48 -1.71 12.48 -6.83
C THR A 48 -3.22 12.62 -6.63
N ILE A 49 -3.92 11.55 -6.24
CA ILE A 49 -5.35 11.61 -5.93
C ILE A 49 -5.50 12.15 -4.51
N LYS A 50 -6.05 13.36 -4.40
CA LYS A 50 -6.34 13.97 -3.11
C LYS A 50 -7.48 13.24 -2.41
N PRO A 51 -7.36 12.97 -1.10
CA PRO A 51 -8.50 12.50 -0.32
C PRO A 51 -9.63 13.54 -0.37
N VAL A 52 -10.87 13.08 -0.53
CA VAL A 52 -12.05 13.95 -0.61
C VAL A 52 -12.41 14.51 0.76
N THR A 53 -12.10 13.74 1.81
CA THR A 53 -12.38 14.10 3.20
C THR A 53 -11.18 13.91 4.10
N ARG A 54 -11.15 14.60 5.23
CA ARG A 54 -10.11 14.40 6.24
C ARG A 54 -10.14 12.99 6.85
N ALA A 55 -11.33 12.41 7.02
CA ALA A 55 -11.46 11.04 7.52
C ALA A 55 -10.82 10.02 6.56
N GLU A 56 -11.03 10.20 5.25
CA GLU A 56 -10.37 9.39 4.22
C GLU A 56 -8.84 9.58 4.28
N ALA A 57 -8.36 10.81 4.40
CA ALA A 57 -6.93 11.09 4.54
C ALA A 57 -6.31 10.36 5.75
N GLU A 58 -7.00 10.38 6.90
CA GLU A 58 -6.57 9.70 8.13
C GLU A 58 -6.60 8.17 8.02
N GLU A 59 -7.59 7.60 7.33
CA GLU A 59 -7.65 6.17 7.08
C GLU A 59 -6.51 5.71 6.17
N VAL A 60 -6.30 6.41 5.05
CA VAL A 60 -5.24 6.09 4.09
C VAL A 60 -3.86 6.30 4.72
N CYS A 61 -3.66 7.34 5.53
CA CYS A 61 -2.41 7.58 6.22
C CYS A 61 -2.07 6.45 7.21
N ARG A 62 -3.05 6.01 8.03
CA ARG A 62 -2.85 4.87 8.94
C ARG A 62 -2.52 3.58 8.20
N TRP A 63 -3.24 3.30 7.12
CA TRP A 63 -2.94 2.15 6.27
C TRP A 63 -1.53 2.23 5.68
N PHE A 64 -1.16 3.39 5.12
CA PHE A 64 0.12 3.60 4.48
C PHE A 64 1.29 3.36 5.44
N LEU A 65 1.22 3.94 6.64
CA LEU A 65 2.22 3.76 7.70
C LEU A 65 2.32 2.31 8.20
N ALA A 66 1.18 1.60 8.30
CA ALA A 66 1.17 0.20 8.73
C ALA A 66 1.63 -0.78 7.64
N SER A 67 1.55 -0.39 6.36
CA SER A 67 1.79 -1.28 5.23
C SER A 67 3.26 -1.50 4.87
N GLU A 68 4.18 -0.75 5.50
CA GLU A 68 5.62 -0.67 5.17
C GLU A 68 5.89 -0.24 3.71
N LYS A 69 4.86 0.13 2.93
CA LYS A 69 4.97 0.46 1.50
C LYS A 69 5.95 1.60 1.24
N GLY A 70 6.01 2.58 2.13
CA GLY A 70 6.95 3.69 2.04
C GLY A 70 8.40 3.23 1.90
N GLN A 71 8.80 2.10 2.49
CA GLN A 71 10.19 1.60 2.42
C GLN A 71 10.64 1.24 1.00
N TYR A 72 9.69 0.91 0.11
CA TYR A 72 9.94 0.50 -1.26
C TYR A 72 9.67 1.61 -2.28
N MET A 73 9.12 2.74 -1.83
CA MET A 73 8.83 3.90 -2.66
C MET A 73 9.99 4.89 -2.66
N GLU A 74 10.09 5.68 -3.74
CA GLU A 74 11.03 6.79 -3.82
C GLU A 74 10.84 7.77 -2.66
N ASN A 75 11.95 8.22 -2.08
CA ASN A 75 11.99 9.13 -0.93
C ASN A 75 11.05 8.71 0.22
N HIS A 76 11.02 7.40 0.51
CA HIS A 76 10.22 6.83 1.57
C HIS A 76 8.71 7.14 1.49
N GLY A 77 8.20 7.40 0.28
CA GLY A 77 6.81 7.76 0.05
C GLY A 77 6.42 9.17 0.48
N ALA A 78 7.39 10.10 0.60
CA ALA A 78 7.13 11.49 0.99
C ALA A 78 6.02 12.17 0.16
N ALA A 79 5.95 11.90 -1.14
CA ALA A 79 4.90 12.45 -2.01
C ALA A 79 3.49 12.02 -1.60
N VAL A 80 3.33 10.75 -1.16
CA VAL A 80 2.05 10.26 -0.62
C VAL A 80 1.74 10.97 0.69
N MET A 81 2.73 11.13 1.57
CA MET A 81 2.55 11.83 2.85
C MET A 81 2.14 13.29 2.65
N PHE A 82 2.77 14.02 1.72
CA PHE A 82 2.37 15.39 1.40
C PHE A 82 0.97 15.48 0.81
N ASN A 83 0.59 14.54 -0.06
CA ASN A 83 -0.76 14.49 -0.61
C ASN A 83 -1.83 14.24 0.47
N LEU A 84 -1.51 13.46 1.51
CA LEU A 84 -2.45 13.11 2.60
C LEU A 84 -2.53 14.17 3.71
N VAL A 85 -1.38 14.72 4.11
CA VAL A 85 -1.30 15.66 5.24
C VAL A 85 -1.49 17.11 4.79
N GLY A 86 -1.18 17.40 3.53
CA GLY A 86 -1.08 18.77 3.00
C GLY A 86 0.31 19.37 3.19
N GLU A 87 0.54 20.52 2.55
CA GLU A 87 1.75 21.33 2.73
C GLU A 87 1.63 22.16 4.02
N CYS A 88 2.75 22.43 4.69
CA CYS A 88 2.79 23.37 5.81
C CYS A 88 2.81 24.80 5.29
N GLU A 89 2.20 25.73 6.03
CA GLU A 89 2.35 27.17 5.78
C GLU A 89 3.79 27.62 6.14
N GLU A 90 4.37 28.52 5.33
CA GLU A 90 5.69 29.13 5.55
C GLU A 90 5.67 30.28 6.57
#